data_AF-A0A432J0U4-F1
#
_entry.id   AF-A0A432J0U4-F1
#
_cell.length_a   1.000
_cell.length_b   1.000
_cell.length_c   1.000
_cell.angle_alpha   90.00
_cell.angle_beta   90.00
_cell.angle_gamma   90.00
#
_symmetry.space_group_name_H-M   'P 1'
#
loop_
_entity.id
_entity.type
_entity.pdbx_description
1 polymer ?
#
loop_
_entity_poly.entity_id
_entity_poly.type
_entity_poly.pdbx_seq_one_letter_code
_entity_poly.pdbx_strand_id
1 'polypeptide(L)' 'DHLIDINSGEITEFVNEEIEKLQKQVAEKLGYKLVDHRLELYGSKIKK' A
#
# COMPACT_ATOMS: atom_id res chain seq x y z
N ASP A 1 0.04 5.48 -1.35
CA ASP A 1 -0.87 4.32 -1.17
C ASP A 1 -2.19 4.73 -0.58
N HIS A 2 -3.21 3.92 -0.79
CA HIS A 2 -4.58 4.26 -0.39
C HIS A 2 -5.18 3.17 0.48
N LEU A 3 -5.84 3.56 1.56
CA LEU A 3 -6.77 2.71 2.31
C LEU A 3 -8.19 3.21 2.03
N ILE A 4 -9.03 2.32 1.52
CA ILE A 4 -10.41 2.60 1.12
C ILE A 4 -11.34 1.92 2.13
N ASP A 5 -12.21 2.71 2.78
CA ASP A 5 -13.28 2.16 3.61
C ASP A 5 -14.39 1.61 2.71
N ILE A 6 -14.60 0.29 2.75
CA ILE A 6 -15.60 -0.39 1.91
C ILE A 6 -17.04 0.01 2.22
N ASN A 7 -17.29 0.61 3.39
CA ASN A 7 -18.65 0.98 3.81
C ASN A 7 -19.00 2.41 3.41
N SER A 8 -18.03 3.33 3.45
CA SER A 8 -18.26 4.76 3.22
C SER A 8 -17.67 5.26 1.91
N GLY A 9 -16.73 4.53 1.30
CA GLY A 9 -15.94 4.98 0.16
C GLY A 9 -14.89 6.04 0.53
N GLU A 10 -14.68 6.31 1.83
CA GLU A 10 -13.65 7.22 2.31
C GLU A 10 -12.26 6.69 1.94
N ILE A 11 -11.43 7.57 1.38
CA ILE A 11 -10.06 7.26 0.96
C ILE A 11 -9.09 7.95 1.89
N THR A 12 -8.21 7.17 2.50
CA THR A 12 -7.09 7.67 3.30
C THR A 12 -5.79 7.42 2.57
N GLU A 13 -5.06 8.50 2.26
CA GLU A 13 -3.70 8.41 1.73
C GLU A 13 -2.73 8.08 2.87
N PHE A 14 -1.83 7.13 2.62
CA PHE A 14 -0.76 6.80 3.55
C PHE A 14 0.55 6.50 2.82
N VAL A 15 1.62 6.60 3.61
CA VAL A 15 2.98 6.24 3.23
C VAL A 15 3.58 5.42 4.37
N ASN A 16 4.23 4.31 4.05
CA ASN A 16 4.91 3.47 5.03
C ASN A 16 6.31 3.09 4.52
N GLU A 17 7.35 3.60 5.19
CA GLU A 17 8.74 3.41 4.76
C GLU A 17 9.19 1.94 4.72
N GLU A 18 8.62 1.11 5.60
CA GLU A 18 8.96 -0.32 5.67
C GLU A 18 8.38 -1.08 4.47
N ILE A 19 7.13 -0.77 4.10
CA ILE A 19 6.49 -1.32 2.90
C ILE A 19 7.26 -0.90 1.64
N GLU A 20 7.60 0.38 1.51
CA GLU A 20 8.39 0.90 0.38
C GLU A 20 9.73 0.17 0.22
N LYS A 21 10.42 -0.07 1.34
CA LYS A 21 11.70 -0.78 1.36
C LYS A 21 11.52 -2.23 0.93
N LEU A 22 10.48 -2.91 1.43
CA LEU A 22 10.20 -4.30 1.07
C LEU A 22 9.87 -4.45 -0.42
N GLN A 23 9.03 -3.57 -0.98
CA GLN A 23 8.71 -3.59 -2.41
C GLN A 23 9.97 -3.44 -3.29
N LYS A 24 10.85 -2.50 -2.95
CA LYS A 24 12.15 -2.32 -3.64
C LYS A 24 13.01 -3.58 -3.55
N GLN A 25 13.15 -4.16 -2.36
CA GLN A 25 13.92 -5.37 -2.15
C GLN A 25 13.37 -6.57 -2.92
N VAL A 26 12.06 -6.72 -3.02
CA VAL A 26 11.42 -7.79 -3.82
C VAL A 26 11.72 -7.60 -5.29
N ALA A 27 11.59 -6.38 -5.83
CA ALA A 27 11.92 -6.08 -7.22
C ALA A 27 13.39 -6.40 -7.53
N GLU A 28 14.32 -5.93 -6.68
CA GLU A 28 15.75 -6.18 -6.83
C GLU A 28 16.09 -7.67 -6.81
N LYS A 29 15.52 -8.44 -5.89
CA LYS A 29 15.72 -9.90 -5.79
C LYS A 29 15.25 -10.65 -7.04
N LEU A 30 14.23 -10.13 -7.72
CA LEU A 30 13.72 -10.69 -8.96
C LEU A 30 14.44 -10.16 -10.20
N GLY A 31 15.47 -9.31 -10.04
CA GLY A 31 16.26 -8.74 -11.12
C GLY A 31 15.62 -7.53 -11.80
N TYR A 32 14.67 -6.86 -11.14
CA TYR A 32 13.98 -5.68 -11.66
C TYR A 32 14.36 -4.41 -10.89
N LYS A 33 14.39 -3.27 -11.59
CA LYS A 33 14.39 -1.95 -10.96
C LYS A 33 12.95 -1.51 -10.77
N LEU A 34 12.54 -1.27 -9.52
CA LEU A 34 11.20 -0.74 -9.23
C LEU A 34 11.11 0.71 -9.78
N VAL A 35 10.18 0.95 -10.70
CA VAL A 35 9.94 2.26 -11.32
C VAL A 35 8.72 2.93 -10.71
N ASP A 36 7.67 2.15 -10.43
CA ASP A 36 6.42 2.62 -9.88
C ASP A 36 5.72 1.47 -9.13
N HIS A 37 4.76 1.80 -8.27
CA HIS A 37 3.89 0.83 -7.61
C HIS A 37 2.50 1.42 -7.37
N ARG A 38 1.50 0.55 -7.22
CA ARG A 38 0.16 0.91 -6.77
C ARG A 38 -0.24 -0.04 -5.65
N LEU A 39 -0.46 0.50 -4.45
CA LEU A 39 -1.00 -0.25 -3.32
C LEU A 39 -2.32 0.37 -2.87
N GLU A 40 -3.33 -0.49 -2.84
CA GLU A 40 -4.68 -0.20 -2.36
C GLU A 40 -5.06 -1.24 -1.31
N LEU A 41 -5.43 -0.76 -0.13
CA LEU A 41 -5.96 -1.55 0.96
C LEU A 41 -7.46 -1.31 1.04
N TYR A 42 -8.23 -2.36 1.25
CA TYR A 42 -9.68 -2.29 1.42
C TYR A 42 -9.99 -2.75 2.84
N GLY A 43 -10.58 -1.86 3.64
CA GLY A 43 -10.82 -2.11 5.06
C GLY A 43 -12.20 -1.65 5.49
N SER A 44 -12.67 -2.15 6.63
CA SER A 44 -13.84 -1.62 7.34
C SER A 44 -13.40 -1.07 8.70
N LYS A 45 -13.97 0.05 9.13
CA LYS A 45 -13.67 0.63 10.46
C LYS A 45 -13.95 -0.39 11.57
N ILE A 46 -12.95 -0.69 12.39
CA ILE A 46 -13.13 -1.51 13.59
C ILE A 46 -13.83 -0.63 14.62
N LYS A 47 -15.07 -0.99 15.00
CA LYS A 47 -15.76 -0.32 16.12
C LYS A 47 -14.90 -0.50 17.38
N LYS A 48 -14.46 0.61 17.98
CA LYS A 48 -13.81 0.61 19.30
C LYS A 48 -14.82 0.32 20.40
#